data_AF-A0A6V7WEI0-F1
#
_entry.id   AF-A0A6V7WEI0-F1
#
_cell.length_a   1.000
_cell.length_b   1.000
_cell.length_c   1.000
_cell.angle_alpha   90.00
_cell.angle_beta   90.00
_cell.angle_gamma   90.00
#
_symmetry.space_group_name_H-M   'P 1'
#
loop_
_entity.id
_entity.type
_entity.pdbx_description
1 polymer ?
#
loop_
_entity_poly.entity_id
_entity_poly.type
_entity_poly.pdbx_seq_one_letter_code
_entity_poly.pdbx_strand_id
1 'polypeptide(L)'
;MRKVNRSLSLIVFLNIGLLFLNYIITYIITGDSSKKNEILSVDNWFISTYLSVIYLVGLAANAPILFINSSDYREAYLKEFNLIKKFFKKNI
;
A
#
# COMPACT_ATOMS: atom_id res chain seq x y z
N MET A 1 -18.62 -12.68 10.37
CA MET A 1 -18.17 -13.04 9.01
C MET A 1 -18.39 -11.95 7.96
N ARG A 2 -19.59 -11.35 7.80
CA ARG A 2 -19.82 -10.30 6.76
C ARG A 2 -18.87 -9.11 6.81
N LYS A 3 -18.47 -8.63 8.00
CA LYS A 3 -17.51 -7.51 8.16
C LYS A 3 -16.10 -7.88 7.68
N VAL A 4 -15.59 -9.03 8.09
CA VAL A 4 -14.27 -9.54 7.66
C VAL A 4 -14.22 -9.72 6.14
N ASN A 5 -15.27 -10.29 5.53
CA ASN A 5 -15.33 -10.46 4.08
C ASN A 5 -15.35 -9.12 3.33
N ARG A 6 -15.98 -8.07 3.90
CA ARG A 6 -15.93 -6.71 3.35
C ARG A 6 -14.53 -6.12 3.43
N SER A 7 -13.83 -6.30 4.55
CA SER A 7 -12.43 -5.85 4.71
C SER A 7 -11.51 -6.52 3.70
N LEU A 8 -11.64 -7.84 3.54
CA LEU A 8 -10.86 -8.62 2.58
C LEU A 8 -11.16 -8.20 1.14
N SER A 9 -12.44 -8.00 0.81
CA SER A 9 -12.83 -7.49 -0.51
C SER A 9 -12.25 -6.11 -0.79
N LEU A 10 -12.24 -5.21 0.20
CA LEU A 10 -11.65 -3.88 0.06
C LEU A 10 -10.13 -3.93 -0.13
N ILE A 11 -9.44 -4.79 0.62
CA ILE A 11 -8.01 -5.06 0.48
C ILE A 11 -7.67 -5.57 -0.91
N VAL A 12 -8.42 -6.55 -1.39
CA VAL A 12 -8.22 -7.11 -2.74
C VAL A 12 -8.46 -6.05 -3.81
N PHE A 13 -9.56 -5.30 -3.70
CA PHE A 13 -9.88 -4.22 -4.64
C PHE A 13 -8.78 -3.16 -4.68
N LEU A 14 -8.30 -2.71 -3.53
CA LEU A 14 -7.28 -1.68 -3.44
C LEU A 14 -5.93 -2.16 -3.96
N ASN A 15 -5.48 -3.37 -3.60
CA ASN A 15 -4.21 -3.91 -4.08
C ASN A 15 -4.21 -4.18 -5.59
N ILE A 16 -5.29 -4.77 -6.12
CA ILE A 16 -5.41 -5.02 -7.57
C ILE A 16 -5.54 -3.70 -8.33
N GLY A 17 -6.36 -2.77 -7.85
CA GLY A 17 -6.56 -1.48 -8.49
C GLY A 17 -5.27 -0.66 -8.60
N LEU A 18 -4.48 -0.61 -7.52
CA LEU A 18 -3.21 0.10 -7.50
C LEU A 18 -2.14 -0.58 -8.35
N LEU A 19 -2.09 -1.92 -8.33
CA LEU A 19 -1.20 -2.67 -9.20
C LEU A 19 -1.52 -2.41 -10.69
N PHE A 20 -2.81 -2.45 -11.05
CA PHE A 20 -3.27 -2.19 -12.41
C PHE A 20 -2.93 -0.77 -12.88
N LEU A 21 -3.15 0.25 -12.04
CA LEU A 21 -2.77 1.63 -12.32
C LEU A 21 -1.26 1.78 -12.55
N ASN A 22 -0.45 1.13 -11.71
CA ASN A 22 1.01 1.16 -11.84
C ASN A 22 1.46 0.56 -13.18
N TYR A 23 0.88 -0.56 -13.60
CA TYR A 23 1.19 -1.18 -14.89
C TYR A 23 0.78 -0.31 -16.09
N ILE A 24 -0.43 0.28 -16.07
CA ILE A 24 -0.88 1.17 -17.15
C ILE A 24 0.11 2.32 -17.33
N ILE A 25 0.51 2.96 -16.24
CA ILE A 25 1.33 4.16 -16.33
C ILE A 25 2.77 3.82 -16.70
N THR A 26 3.31 2.71 -16.18
CA THR A 26 4.60 2.17 -16.64
C THR A 26 4.57 1.89 -18.13
N TYR A 27 3.49 1.31 -18.66
CA TYR A 27 3.32 1.06 -20.08
C TYR A 27 3.24 2.34 -20.90
N ILE A 28 2.53 3.38 -20.42
CA ILE A 28 2.48 4.69 -21.08
C ILE A 28 3.88 5.34 -21.13
N ILE A 29 4.64 5.28 -20.03
CA ILE A 29 5.97 5.90 -19.93
C ILE A 29 7.01 5.15 -20.78
N THR A 30 6.97 3.83 -20.81
CA THR A 30 8.00 2.98 -21.46
C THR A 30 7.61 2.48 -22.86
N GLY A 31 6.33 2.55 -23.22
CA GLY A 31 5.78 2.04 -24.48
C GLY A 31 6.17 2.87 -25.70
N ASP A 32 6.62 4.12 -25.51
CA ASP A 32 7.17 4.93 -26.59
C ASP A 32 8.56 4.43 -26.99
N SER A 33 8.55 3.48 -27.92
CA SER A 33 9.74 2.79 -28.43
C SER A 33 10.74 3.73 -29.14
N SER A 34 10.34 4.97 -29.44
CA SER A 34 11.20 5.99 -30.04
C SER A 34 12.20 6.62 -29.07
N LYS A 35 12.00 6.45 -27.74
CA LYS A 35 12.79 7.08 -26.67
C LYS A 35 13.66 6.14 -25.83
N LYS A 36 13.93 4.94 -26.34
CA LYS A 36 14.65 3.87 -25.59
C LYS A 36 16.05 4.24 -25.06
N ASN A 37 16.65 5.33 -25.52
CA ASN A 37 17.97 5.82 -25.08
C ASN A 37 17.94 7.24 -24.47
N GLU A 38 16.77 7.83 -24.26
CA GLU A 38 16.67 9.14 -23.60
C GLU A 38 16.75 8.98 -22.08
N ILE A 39 17.50 9.87 -21.43
CA ILE A 39 17.44 10.06 -19.98
C ILE A 39 15.96 10.31 -19.63
N LEU A 40 15.43 9.55 -18.67
CA LEU A 40 14.06 9.73 -18.14
C LEU A 40 13.81 11.22 -17.90
N SER A 41 12.83 11.80 -18.61
CA SER A 41 12.46 13.19 -18.39
C SER A 41 12.07 13.38 -16.91
N VAL A 42 12.36 14.57 -16.37
CA VAL A 42 12.03 14.91 -14.97
C VAL A 42 10.55 14.67 -14.69
N ASP A 43 9.67 14.97 -15.65
CA ASP A 43 8.23 14.74 -15.55
C ASP A 43 7.88 13.26 -15.43
N ASN A 44 8.49 12.40 -16.26
CA ASN A 44 8.26 10.96 -16.21
C ASN A 44 8.80 10.33 -14.92
N TRP A 45 9.97 10.79 -14.46
CA TRP A 45 10.52 10.38 -13.17
C TRP A 45 9.59 10.78 -12.02
N PHE A 46 9.08 12.01 -12.02
CA PHE A 46 8.17 12.50 -11.00
C PHE A 46 6.87 11.69 -10.96
N ILE A 47 6.24 11.46 -12.12
CA ILE A 47 5.01 10.67 -12.25
C ILE A 47 5.23 9.24 -11.73
N SER A 48 6.31 8.58 -12.16
CA SER A 48 6.65 7.22 -11.73
C SER A 48 6.90 7.13 -10.22
N THR A 49 7.62 8.10 -9.66
CA THR A 49 7.90 8.19 -8.22
C THR A 49 6.62 8.41 -7.41
N TYR A 50 5.77 9.34 -7.85
CA TYR A 50 4.51 9.64 -7.19
C TYR A 50 3.58 8.41 -7.14
N LEU A 51 3.51 7.66 -8.23
CA LEU A 51 2.70 6.44 -8.30
C LEU A 51 3.27 5.31 -7.46
N SER A 52 4.60 5.19 -7.41
CA SER A 52 5.28 4.25 -6.52
C SER A 52 4.93 4.53 -5.06
N VAL A 53 4.88 5.82 -4.67
CA VAL A 53 4.45 6.23 -3.32
C VAL A 53 2.99 5.84 -3.07
N ILE A 54 2.07 6.12 -4.01
CA ILE A 54 0.67 5.72 -3.87
C ILE A 54 0.54 4.20 -3.72
N TYR A 55 1.27 3.43 -4.53
CA TYR A 55 1.29 1.98 -4.47
C TYR A 55 1.76 1.47 -3.09
N LEU A 56 2.85 2.03 -2.56
CA LEU A 56 3.37 1.70 -1.23
C LEU A 56 2.37 2.04 -0.11
N VAL A 57 1.72 3.20 -0.19
CA VAL A 57 0.65 3.58 0.75
C VAL A 57 -0.49 2.56 0.69
N GLY A 58 -0.83 2.08 -0.50
CA GLY A 58 -1.86 1.08 -0.67
C GLY A 58 -1.52 -0.28 -0.05
N LEU A 59 -0.27 -0.73 -0.20
CA LEU A 59 0.19 -1.95 0.47
C LEU A 59 0.12 -1.81 2.00
N ALA A 60 0.46 -0.64 2.52
CA ALA A 60 0.37 -0.34 3.95
C ALA A 60 -1.08 -0.23 4.45
N ALA A 61 -2.02 0.18 3.58
CA ALA A 61 -3.44 0.38 3.93
C ALA A 61 -4.16 -0.89 4.40
N ASN A 62 -3.60 -2.07 4.11
CA ASN A 62 -4.12 -3.35 4.58
C ASN A 62 -4.28 -3.38 6.12
N ALA A 63 -3.29 -2.88 6.86
CA ALA A 63 -3.31 -2.87 8.32
C ALA A 63 -4.40 -1.94 8.90
N PRO A 64 -4.51 -0.66 8.50
CA PRO A 64 -5.63 0.21 8.85
C PRO A 64 -7.00 -0.35 8.49
N ILE A 65 -7.16 -0.94 7.30
CA ILE A 65 -8.44 -1.52 6.87
C ILE A 65 -8.86 -2.66 7.82
N LEU A 66 -7.94 -3.55 8.18
CA LEU A 66 -8.20 -4.64 9.12
C LEU A 66 -8.48 -4.12 10.53
N PHE A 67 -7.71 -3.13 11.00
CA PHE A 67 -7.88 -2.53 12.32
C PHE A 67 -9.25 -1.87 12.49
N ILE A 68 -9.74 -1.18 11.46
CA ILE A 68 -11.03 -0.48 11.51
C ILE A 68 -12.20 -1.46 11.36
N ASN A 69 -12.10 -2.42 10.44
CA ASN A 69 -13.24 -3.22 10.01
C ASN A 69 -13.33 -4.62 10.65
N SER A 70 -12.30 -5.07 11.38
CA SER A 70 -12.32 -6.35 12.10
C SER A 70 -12.00 -6.16 13.58
N SER A 71 -12.93 -6.57 14.45
CA SER A 71 -12.77 -6.57 15.92
C SER A 71 -11.56 -7.40 16.33
N ASP A 72 -11.42 -8.57 15.74
CA ASP A 72 -10.43 -9.57 16.14
C ASP A 72 -9.02 -9.08 15.81
N TYR A 73 -8.85 -8.51 14.60
CA TYR A 73 -7.58 -7.88 14.22
C TYR A 73 -7.29 -6.65 15.09
N ARG A 74 -8.29 -5.81 15.36
CA ARG A 74 -8.12 -4.64 16.22
C ARG A 74 -7.61 -5.02 17.61
N GLU A 75 -8.19 -6.05 18.21
CA GLU A 75 -7.75 -6.56 19.51
C GLU A 75 -6.34 -7.13 19.47
N ALA A 76 -6.00 -7.88 18.41
CA ALA A 76 -4.64 -8.37 18.19
C ALA A 76 -3.63 -7.22 18.08
N TYR A 77 -3.92 -6.19 17.27
CA TYR A 77 -3.06 -5.01 17.13
C TYR A 77 -2.84 -4.28 18.46
N LEU A 78 -3.90 -4.06 19.24
CA LEU A 78 -3.79 -3.40 20.55
C LEU A 78 -2.98 -4.23 21.55
N LYS A 79 -3.11 -5.55 21.51
CA LYS A 79 -2.31 -6.45 22.35
C LYS A 79 -0.82 -6.35 22.02
N GLU A 80 -0.45 -6.46 20.74
CA GLU A 80 0.93 -6.32 20.29
C GLU A 80 1.51 -4.95 20.62
N PHE A 81 0.75 -3.87 20.38
CA PHE A 81 1.17 -2.51 20.73
C PHE A 81 1.45 -2.36 22.23
N ASN A 82 0.63 -2.96 23.08
CA ASN A 82 0.85 -2.96 24.53
C ASN A 82 2.08 -3.77 24.94
N LEU A 83 2.40 -4.87 24.25
CA LEU A 83 3.63 -5.63 24.50
C LEU A 83 4.87 -4.82 24.13
N ILE A 84 4.86 -4.17 22.96
CA ILE A 84 5.93 -3.28 22.51
C ILE A 84 6.12 -2.14 23.53
N LYS A 85 5.02 -1.50 23.95
CA LYS A 85 5.05 -0.42 24.95
C LYS A 85 5.63 -0.90 26.29
N LYS A 86 5.28 -2.11 26.74
CA LYS A 86 5.84 -2.70 27.97
C LYS A 86 7.33 -2.98 27.83
N PHE A 87 7.79 -3.47 26.68
CA PHE A 87 9.20 -3.71 26.41
C PHE A 87 10.02 -2.42 26.54
N PHE A 88 9.59 -1.33 25.89
CA PHE A 88 10.30 -0.04 26.00
C PHE A 88 10.27 0.52 27.42
N LYS A 89 9.13 0.41 28.13
CA LYS A 89 9.04 0.84 29.54
C LYS A 89 9.91 0.03 30.51
N LYS A 90 10.29 -1.20 30.16
CA LYS A 90 11.16 -2.04 30.99
C LYS A 90 12.64 -1.73 30.79
N ASN A 91 13.00 -1.17 29.63
CA ASN A 91 14.38 -0.87 29.24
C ASN A 91 14.76 0.61 29.40
N ILE A 92 13.87 1.41 29.99
CA ILE A 92 14.08 2.81 30.43
C ILE A 92 13.99 2.80 31.95
#